data_AF-A0ABD5T213-F1
#
_entry.id   AF-A0ABD5T213-F1
#
_cell.length_a   1.000
_cell.length_b   1.000
_cell.length_c   1.000
_cell.angle_alpha   90.00
_cell.angle_beta   90.00
_cell.angle_gamma   90.00
#
_symmetry.space_group_name_H-M   'P 1'
#
loop_
_entity.id
_entity.type
_entity.pdbx_description
1 polymer ?
#
loop_
_entity_poly.entity_id
_entity_poly.type
_entity_poly.pdbx_seq_one_letter_code
_entity_poly.pdbx_strand_id
1 'polypeptide(L)'
;MPGTLSTINWIDSLEVLIDRYDLSAEEFCLVGSASLAAVDLRENGDLDVCFAPSIRESIDVTEFEGIETAPNKYEHIGISDEEILSDDRYHDVVGGFKIIRPEIEYSHKKIRQWEKDIEDIELLEAYKSQTDSWDQTLEVDDYTVDLSHLVHRGVHSLQEDGLLTTLGHGITYLRWHGSLPRGRSDYSGQPTTLPGKAVRSLREDGIRTTLSRGVRLVRLTEPTGLLDRYSGFRRKVKLGTLVDRELELRYPTAKLFEKQYDGETFTRMDIVVRLLAVETLRAGDEIPAVVSKFAEKTGTTLRADIEQYLETWGNEPVTIGYDSSILDANALACAFARTPESVPVRIQSGTTQGACSREWFNSVGFSHEHRQQIETRFAELLYQSNAMFPFMLWPPAQQYREEILSQLQAEKRVHFTTTLELSEEAFESFIWALYESQDDLDPKHIQTKLDCMAPYEKVITIGGVEVPNPRIREGFSNEMIKMKERVREKFTPRLDPDSPEANLLIHAADNYDHNRETWEIVRQYTETDLRDMIRNRD
;
A
#
# COMPACT_ATOMS: atom_id res chain seq x y z
N MET A 1 10.38 48.54 10.89
CA MET A 1 10.27 49.07 12.27
C MET A 1 10.51 47.91 13.22
N PRO A 2 11.20 48.06 14.36
CA PRO A 2 11.26 46.97 15.33
C PRO A 2 9.85 46.68 15.83
N GLY A 3 9.44 45.42 15.73
CA GLY A 3 8.13 44.94 16.17
C GLY A 3 7.86 45.28 17.63
N THR A 4 6.59 45.46 17.98
CA THR A 4 6.16 45.62 19.37
C THR A 4 5.45 44.35 19.82
N LEU A 5 5.82 43.82 21.00
CA LEU A 5 5.15 42.64 21.60
C LEU A 5 3.63 42.79 21.73
N SER A 6 3.09 44.01 21.69
CA SER A 6 1.67 44.30 21.85
C SER A 6 0.75 43.69 20.80
N THR A 7 1.28 43.20 19.68
CA THR A 7 0.51 42.54 18.61
C THR A 7 0.51 41.01 18.73
N ILE A 8 1.33 40.44 19.62
CA ILE A 8 1.41 39.00 19.83
C ILE A 8 0.45 38.61 20.95
N ASN A 9 -0.58 37.84 20.60
CA ASN A 9 -1.52 37.27 21.55
C ASN A 9 -0.85 36.17 22.38
N TRP A 10 -1.33 36.01 23.62
CA TRP A 10 -0.92 34.97 24.59
C TRP A 10 0.47 35.12 25.23
N ILE A 11 1.12 36.29 25.11
CA ILE A 11 2.38 36.57 25.82
C ILE A 11 2.21 36.45 27.35
N ASP A 12 1.11 36.95 27.92
CA ASP A 12 0.85 36.83 29.37
C ASP A 12 0.76 35.36 29.80
N SER A 13 0.11 34.50 29.01
CA SER A 13 0.04 33.04 29.27
C SER A 13 1.44 32.42 29.22
N LEU A 14 2.27 32.85 28.28
CA LEU A 14 3.64 32.37 28.12
C LEU A 14 4.52 32.80 29.30
N GLU A 15 4.40 34.02 29.79
CA GLU A 15 5.15 34.48 30.98
C GLU A 15 4.84 33.62 32.20
N VAL A 16 3.57 33.25 32.41
CA VAL A 16 3.19 32.31 33.49
C VAL A 16 3.79 30.92 33.28
N LEU A 17 3.88 30.45 32.03
CA LEU A 17 4.53 29.18 31.70
C LEU A 17 6.03 29.22 31.99
N ILE A 18 6.70 30.29 31.56
CA ILE A 18 8.13 30.53 31.79
C ILE A 18 8.44 30.53 33.29
N ASP A 19 7.66 31.26 34.08
CA ASP A 19 7.81 31.32 35.53
C ASP A 19 7.56 29.94 36.19
N ARG A 20 6.60 29.16 35.68
CA ARG A 20 6.28 27.83 36.23
C ARG A 20 7.42 26.84 36.04
N TYR A 21 8.05 26.85 34.87
CA TYR A 21 9.07 25.88 34.50
C TYR A 21 10.50 26.41 34.64
N ASP A 22 10.67 27.64 35.14
CA ASP A 22 11.96 28.34 35.29
C ASP A 22 12.75 28.38 33.98
N LEU A 23 12.05 28.73 32.89
CA LEU A 23 12.62 28.71 31.54
C LEU A 23 13.49 29.94 31.29
N SER A 24 14.66 29.72 30.71
CA SER A 24 15.48 30.80 30.17
C SER A 24 15.10 31.15 28.73
N ALA A 25 15.36 32.39 28.31
CA ALA A 25 15.13 32.84 26.93
C ALA A 25 15.98 32.09 25.88
N GLU A 26 16.97 31.30 26.30
CA GLU A 26 17.77 30.45 25.41
C GLU A 26 17.08 29.12 25.08
N GLU A 27 16.10 28.72 25.89
CA GLU A 27 15.48 27.39 25.82
C GLU A 27 14.20 27.33 25.00
N PHE A 28 13.75 28.45 24.44
CA PHE A 28 12.57 28.47 23.58
C PHE A 28 12.60 29.58 22.52
N CYS A 29 11.80 29.40 21.47
CA CYS A 29 11.57 30.38 20.42
C CYS A 29 10.09 30.36 20.02
N LEU A 30 9.52 31.54 19.79
CA LEU A 30 8.18 31.70 19.25
C LEU A 30 8.21 31.46 17.75
N VAL A 31 7.32 30.59 17.27
CA VAL A 31 7.29 30.16 15.87
C VAL A 31 5.90 30.34 15.25
N GLY A 32 5.73 29.99 13.98
CA GLY A 32 4.44 30.06 13.31
C GLY A 32 3.92 31.48 13.14
N SER A 33 2.63 31.68 13.41
CA SER A 33 1.94 32.94 13.16
C SER A 33 2.41 34.10 14.06
N ALA A 34 3.12 33.81 15.15
CA ALA A 34 3.79 34.82 15.99
C ALA A 34 4.81 35.66 15.20
N SER A 35 5.44 35.08 14.16
CA SER A 35 6.36 35.82 13.29
C SER A 35 5.66 36.91 12.47
N LEU A 36 4.43 36.66 12.00
CA LEU A 36 3.61 37.64 11.28
C LEU A 36 3.12 38.75 12.22
N ALA A 37 2.74 38.37 13.44
CA ALA A 37 2.32 39.32 14.48
C ALA A 37 3.45 40.25 14.89
N ALA A 38 4.67 39.72 15.05
CA ALA A 38 5.85 40.51 15.40
C ALA A 38 6.18 41.61 14.38
N VAL A 39 5.80 41.43 13.10
CA VAL A 39 6.00 42.44 12.04
C VAL A 39 4.73 43.21 11.66
N ASP A 40 3.69 43.14 12.50
CA ASP A 40 2.43 43.89 12.35
C ASP A 40 1.66 43.55 11.05
N LEU A 41 1.73 42.29 10.60
CA LEU A 41 0.97 41.82 9.43
C LEU A 41 -0.43 41.31 9.81
N ARG A 42 -0.54 40.59 10.94
CA ARG A 42 -1.81 40.20 11.56
C ARG A 42 -1.59 39.68 12.97
N GLU A 43 -2.65 39.64 13.77
CA GLU A 43 -2.63 38.96 15.08
C GLU A 43 -2.57 37.44 14.93
N ASN A 44 -1.89 36.76 15.86
CA ASN A 44 -1.87 35.30 15.97
C ASN A 44 -3.10 34.79 16.74
N GLY A 45 -3.64 33.62 16.33
CA GLY A 45 -4.77 32.99 17.01
C GLY A 45 -4.32 32.12 18.19
N ASP A 46 -3.21 31.44 18.01
CA ASP A 46 -2.47 30.58 18.92
C ASP A 46 -1.00 31.02 18.98
N LEU A 47 -0.27 30.55 19.98
CA LEU A 47 1.15 30.79 20.16
C LEU A 47 1.90 29.46 20.09
N ASP A 48 2.43 29.19 18.91
CA ASP A 48 3.33 28.04 18.70
C ASP A 48 4.70 28.32 19.36
N VAL A 49 5.16 27.40 20.21
CA VAL A 49 6.45 27.51 20.88
C VAL A 49 7.33 26.31 20.54
N CYS A 50 8.54 26.60 20.04
CA CYS A 50 9.61 25.64 19.87
C CYS A 50 10.45 25.63 21.16
N PHE A 51 10.49 24.51 21.87
CA PHE A 51 11.30 24.33 23.08
C PHE A 51 12.57 23.54 22.77
N ALA A 52 13.64 23.80 23.55
CA ALA A 52 14.88 23.05 23.46
C ALA A 52 14.61 21.54 23.65
N PRO A 53 15.19 20.67 22.82
CA PRO A 53 14.94 19.23 22.90
C PRO A 53 15.23 18.61 24.27
N SER A 54 16.16 19.19 25.04
CA SER A 54 16.49 18.77 26.40
C SER A 54 15.37 18.95 27.42
N ILE A 55 14.42 19.86 27.17
CA ILE A 55 13.35 20.18 28.13
C ILE A 55 11.94 19.94 27.59
N ARG A 56 11.76 19.81 26.27
CA ARG A 56 10.43 19.74 25.63
C ARG A 56 9.50 18.67 26.23
N GLU A 57 10.04 17.52 26.65
CA GLU A 57 9.23 16.42 27.23
C GLU A 57 8.80 16.68 28.67
N SER A 58 9.41 17.66 29.33
CA SER A 58 9.10 18.04 30.72
C SER A 58 8.07 19.18 30.83
N ILE A 59 7.74 19.82 29.70
CA ILE A 59 6.82 20.95 29.65
C ILE A 59 5.44 20.43 29.25
N ASP A 60 4.45 20.70 30.09
CA ASP A 60 3.05 20.45 29.79
C ASP A 60 2.34 21.77 29.50
N VAL A 61 2.00 21.98 28.22
CA VAL A 61 1.31 23.20 27.77
C VAL A 61 -0.20 23.12 27.89
N THR A 62 -0.78 21.96 28.23
CA THR A 62 -2.23 21.72 28.14
C THR A 62 -3.05 22.58 29.11
N GLU A 63 -2.43 23.07 30.19
CA GLU A 63 -3.06 23.98 31.15
C GLU A 63 -3.00 25.47 30.76
N PHE A 64 -2.31 25.80 29.65
CA PHE A 64 -2.07 27.17 29.23
C PHE A 64 -2.87 27.50 27.97
N GLU A 65 -3.86 28.38 28.12
CA GLU A 65 -4.74 28.77 27.02
C GLU A 65 -3.93 29.46 25.90
N GLY A 66 -4.14 28.98 24.67
CA GLY A 66 -3.57 29.56 23.46
C GLY A 66 -2.11 29.19 23.20
N ILE A 67 -1.48 28.30 23.98
CA ILE A 67 -0.10 27.87 23.76
C ILE A 67 -0.06 26.45 23.18
N GLU A 68 0.67 26.26 22.09
CA GLU A 68 0.92 24.95 21.48
C GLU A 68 2.41 24.65 21.37
N THR A 69 2.78 23.36 21.49
CA THR A 69 4.15 22.93 21.22
C THR A 69 4.33 22.67 19.74
N ALA A 70 5.41 23.19 19.16
CA ALA A 70 5.72 23.09 17.75
C ALA A 70 7.08 22.41 17.49
N PRO A 71 7.28 21.15 17.92
CA PRO A 71 8.56 20.46 17.76
C PRO A 71 8.85 20.19 16.28
N ASN A 72 10.10 20.40 15.87
CA ASN A 72 10.61 20.12 14.53
C ASN A 72 9.82 20.80 13.39
N LYS A 73 9.19 21.96 13.66
CA LYS A 73 8.28 22.61 12.70
C LYS A 73 8.95 22.92 11.36
N TYR A 74 10.20 23.39 11.39
CA TYR A 74 10.96 23.80 10.20
C TYR A 74 12.00 22.76 9.75
N GLU A 75 12.00 21.57 10.35
CA GLU A 75 12.99 20.53 10.05
C GLU A 75 12.88 20.00 8.62
N HIS A 76 11.71 20.20 8.01
CA HIS A 76 11.44 19.89 6.62
C HIS A 76 12.14 20.93 5.70
N ILE A 77 12.32 22.19 6.07
CA ILE A 77 13.12 23.15 5.26
C ILE A 77 14.61 23.16 5.65
N GLY A 78 15.06 22.16 6.41
CA GLY A 78 16.48 21.96 6.75
C GLY A 78 16.97 22.82 7.91
N ILE A 79 16.07 23.27 8.79
CA ILE A 79 16.40 24.07 9.98
C ILE A 79 15.95 23.28 11.21
N SER A 80 16.89 22.92 12.10
CA SER A 80 16.59 22.17 13.33
C SER A 80 16.10 23.07 14.48
N ASP A 81 15.47 22.48 15.50
CA ASP A 81 15.05 23.21 16.70
C ASP A 81 16.25 23.82 17.43
N GLU A 82 17.38 23.12 17.51
CA GLU A 82 18.61 23.65 18.09
C GLU A 82 19.17 24.83 17.30
N GLU A 83 19.11 24.77 15.97
CA GLU A 83 19.54 25.87 15.11
C GLU A 83 18.67 27.11 15.31
N ILE A 84 17.34 26.94 15.38
CA ILE A 84 16.40 28.04 15.66
C ILE A 84 16.77 28.74 16.97
N LEU A 85 17.16 27.97 17.99
CA LEU A 85 17.49 28.51 19.30
C LEU A 85 18.89 29.11 19.38
N SER A 86 19.88 28.53 18.71
CA SER A 86 21.29 28.87 18.88
C SER A 86 21.87 29.79 17.81
N ASP A 87 21.24 29.88 16.63
CA ASP A 87 21.71 30.70 15.52
C ASP A 87 20.85 31.97 15.38
N ASP A 88 21.43 33.10 15.77
CA ASP A 88 20.80 34.43 15.71
C ASP A 88 20.36 34.84 14.30
N ARG A 89 20.76 34.11 13.24
CA ARG A 89 20.26 34.34 11.87
C ARG A 89 18.79 33.93 11.71
N TYR A 90 18.31 32.99 12.51
CA TYR A 90 16.98 32.39 12.34
C TYR A 90 15.89 33.03 13.17
N HIS A 91 16.23 33.89 14.13
CA HIS A 91 15.25 34.58 14.96
C HIS A 91 15.62 36.05 15.19
N ASP A 92 14.60 36.87 15.38
CA ASP A 92 14.74 38.21 15.91
C ASP A 92 14.43 38.21 17.42
N VAL A 93 15.10 39.07 18.19
CA VAL A 93 14.79 39.25 19.62
C VAL A 93 13.88 40.46 19.78
N VAL A 94 12.60 40.20 20.10
CA VAL A 94 11.58 41.23 20.27
C VAL A 94 11.08 41.22 21.71
N GLY A 95 11.32 42.33 22.42
CA GLY A 95 10.92 42.47 23.83
C GLY A 95 11.45 41.37 24.77
N GLY A 96 12.60 40.78 24.45
CA GLY A 96 13.24 39.73 25.23
C GLY A 96 12.93 38.30 24.76
N PHE A 97 12.03 38.13 23.80
CA PHE A 97 11.66 36.82 23.25
C PHE A 97 12.31 36.59 21.89
N LYS A 98 12.79 35.37 21.65
CA LYS A 98 13.22 34.92 20.32
C LYS A 98 11.99 34.62 19.48
N ILE A 99 11.92 35.18 18.28
CA ILE A 99 10.81 34.98 17.33
C ILE A 99 11.40 34.59 15.99
N ILE A 100 10.95 33.48 15.41
CA ILE A 100 11.42 33.03 14.10
C ILE A 100 11.24 34.13 13.05
N ARG A 101 12.23 34.29 12.16
CA ARG A 101 12.16 35.33 11.13
C ARG A 101 11.07 35.00 10.07
N PRO A 102 10.33 36.01 9.55
CA PRO A 102 9.23 35.80 8.60
C PRO A 102 9.60 35.03 7.33
N GLU A 103 10.85 35.10 6.89
CA GLU A 103 11.40 34.42 5.71
C GLU A 103 11.30 32.89 5.84
N ILE A 104 11.50 32.38 7.05
CA ILE A 104 11.45 30.96 7.39
C ILE A 104 10.00 30.48 7.41
N GLU A 105 9.10 31.26 8.02
CA GLU A 105 7.66 30.95 8.03
C GLU A 105 7.06 31.04 6.62
N TYR A 106 7.48 32.02 5.80
CA TYR A 106 7.12 32.12 4.39
C TYR A 106 7.51 30.84 3.63
N SER A 107 8.76 30.41 3.78
CA SER A 107 9.28 29.20 3.14
C SER A 107 8.48 27.95 3.56
N HIS A 108 8.19 27.82 4.87
CA HIS A 108 7.37 26.74 5.41
C HIS A 108 5.96 26.69 4.80
N LYS A 109 5.27 27.85 4.77
CA LYS A 109 3.90 27.95 4.24
C LYS A 109 3.84 27.70 2.73
N LYS A 110 4.78 28.28 1.98
CA LYS A 110 4.87 28.14 0.53
C LYS A 110 5.09 26.69 0.09
N ILE A 111 5.90 25.93 0.84
CA ILE A 111 6.17 24.52 0.54
C ILE A 111 4.98 23.62 0.89
N ARG A 112 4.25 23.88 1.99
CA ARG A 112 3.14 23.02 2.42
C ARG A 112 1.84 23.23 1.64
N GLN A 113 1.63 24.41 1.07
CA GLN A 113 0.49 24.76 0.20
C GLN A 113 -0.90 24.43 0.79
N TRP A 114 -1.12 24.70 2.07
CA TRP A 114 -2.46 24.55 2.66
C TRP A 114 -3.35 25.73 2.31
N GLU A 115 -4.64 25.48 2.13
CA GLU A 115 -5.61 26.52 1.77
C GLU A 115 -5.65 27.67 2.80
N LYS A 116 -5.51 27.34 4.09
CA LYS A 116 -5.50 28.34 5.18
C LYS A 116 -4.29 29.26 5.17
N ASP A 117 -3.24 28.93 4.41
CA ASP A 117 -2.02 29.73 4.34
C ASP A 117 -1.95 30.70 3.18
N ILE A 118 -2.93 30.64 2.26
CA ILE A 118 -2.91 31.49 1.06
C ILE A 118 -2.88 32.97 1.47
N GLU A 119 -3.71 33.37 2.43
CA GLU A 119 -3.73 34.75 2.94
C GLU A 119 -2.42 35.15 3.64
N ASP A 120 -1.86 34.25 4.46
CA ASP A 120 -0.58 34.49 5.15
C ASP A 120 0.58 34.64 4.15
N ILE A 121 0.58 33.84 3.07
CA ILE A 121 1.58 33.93 2.00
C ILE A 121 1.46 35.27 1.27
N GLU A 122 0.24 35.70 0.93
CA GLU A 122 0.03 37.00 0.28
C GLU A 122 0.50 38.18 1.14
N LEU A 123 0.26 38.14 2.45
CA LEU A 123 0.76 39.15 3.41
C LEU A 123 2.29 39.17 3.45
N LEU A 124 2.92 38.00 3.51
CA LEU A 124 4.38 37.88 3.54
C LEU A 124 5.03 38.32 2.23
N GLU A 125 4.42 38.07 1.07
CA GLU A 125 4.89 38.58 -0.22
C GLU A 125 4.80 40.09 -0.32
N ALA A 126 3.70 40.67 0.18
CA ALA A 126 3.55 42.11 0.27
C ALA A 126 4.62 42.71 1.20
N TYR A 127 4.84 42.12 2.37
CA TYR A 127 5.88 42.54 3.32
C TYR A 127 7.28 42.47 2.72
N LYS A 128 7.63 41.35 2.09
CA LYS A 128 8.89 41.13 1.36
C LYS A 128 9.18 42.25 0.36
N SER A 129 8.14 42.75 -0.33
CA SER A 129 8.30 43.82 -1.33
C SER A 129 8.49 45.23 -0.73
N GLN A 130 8.15 45.43 0.55
CA GLN A 130 8.07 46.74 1.19
C GLN A 130 9.16 46.98 2.24
N THR A 131 9.82 45.92 2.71
CA THR A 131 10.82 46.02 3.78
C THR A 131 12.24 45.81 3.24
N ASP A 132 13.20 46.59 3.76
CA ASP A 132 14.63 46.37 3.52
C ASP A 132 15.22 45.32 4.46
N SER A 133 14.46 44.85 5.47
CA SER A 133 14.92 43.86 6.45
C SER A 133 14.80 42.42 5.98
N TRP A 134 14.23 42.18 4.80
CA TRP A 134 14.01 40.83 4.28
C TRP A 134 15.33 40.22 3.80
N ASP A 135 15.77 39.15 4.47
CA ASP A 135 16.97 38.42 4.10
C ASP A 135 16.64 37.27 3.15
N GLN A 136 16.82 37.53 1.87
CA GLN A 136 16.61 36.52 0.82
C GLN A 136 17.47 35.27 1.00
N THR A 137 18.56 35.32 1.77
CA THR A 137 19.40 34.13 2.00
C THR A 137 18.76 33.10 2.94
N LEU A 138 17.71 33.49 3.67
CA LEU A 138 16.92 32.61 4.53
C LEU A 138 15.72 31.99 3.80
N GLU A 139 15.42 32.44 2.58
CA GLU A 139 14.32 31.87 1.79
C GLU A 139 14.72 30.52 1.20
N VAL A 140 13.81 29.55 1.36
CA VAL A 140 13.98 28.21 0.78
C VAL A 140 12.93 28.02 -0.32
N ASP A 141 13.32 28.41 -1.55
CA ASP A 141 12.44 28.35 -2.73
C ASP A 141 12.26 26.94 -3.31
N ASP A 142 13.27 26.09 -3.18
CA ASP A 142 13.26 24.71 -3.64
C ASP A 142 14.16 23.88 -2.72
N TYR A 143 13.57 23.25 -1.70
CA TYR A 143 14.32 22.38 -0.81
C TYR A 143 14.64 21.06 -1.49
N THR A 144 15.71 21.05 -2.28
CA THR A 144 16.36 19.83 -2.77
C THR A 144 17.42 19.40 -1.77
N VAL A 145 17.09 18.35 -1.02
CA VAL A 145 17.84 18.04 0.20
C VAL A 145 19.20 17.48 -0.15
N ASP A 146 20.26 18.09 0.40
CA ASP A 146 21.59 17.51 0.30
C ASP A 146 21.63 16.17 1.04
N LEU A 147 22.11 15.14 0.35
CA LEU A 147 22.23 13.78 0.88
C LEU A 147 23.12 13.74 2.14
N SER A 148 24.05 14.68 2.27
CA SER A 148 24.94 14.82 3.43
C SER A 148 24.15 15.17 4.71
N HIS A 149 23.20 16.09 4.61
CA HIS A 149 22.33 16.53 5.69
C HIS A 149 21.40 15.39 6.15
N LEU A 150 20.80 14.66 5.21
CA LEU A 150 19.98 13.48 5.51
C LEU A 150 20.75 12.38 6.25
N VAL A 151 22.01 12.16 5.88
CA VAL A 151 22.87 11.18 6.55
C VAL A 151 23.26 11.68 7.93
N HIS A 152 23.61 12.96 8.08
CA HIS A 152 23.96 13.53 9.38
C HIS A 152 22.78 13.46 10.36
N ARG A 153 21.60 13.90 9.93
CA ARG A 153 20.34 13.82 10.68
C ARG A 153 19.96 12.37 11.02
N GLY A 154 20.10 11.47 10.05
CA GLY A 154 19.84 10.05 10.26
C GLY A 154 20.80 9.39 11.25
N VAL A 155 22.06 9.85 11.34
CA VAL A 155 23.04 9.37 12.33
C VAL A 155 22.78 9.99 13.71
N HIS A 156 22.53 11.30 13.77
CA HIS A 156 22.26 12.04 15.00
C HIS A 156 20.99 11.52 15.69
N SER A 157 19.87 11.45 14.97
CA SER A 157 18.61 10.92 15.52
C SER A 157 18.73 9.44 15.92
N LEU A 158 19.56 8.65 15.23
CA LEU A 158 19.79 7.25 15.65
C LEU A 158 20.59 7.17 16.95
N GLN A 159 21.51 8.12 17.18
CA GLN A 159 22.34 8.21 18.37
C GLN A 159 21.55 8.72 19.58
N GLU A 160 20.69 9.71 19.39
CA GLU A 160 19.94 10.35 20.49
C GLU A 160 18.56 9.73 20.71
N ASP A 161 17.76 9.55 19.66
CA ASP A 161 16.34 9.18 19.79
C ASP A 161 16.09 7.66 19.66
N GLY A 162 17.10 6.92 19.21
CA GLY A 162 17.01 5.50 18.90
C GLY A 162 16.22 5.17 17.63
N LEU A 163 16.40 3.95 17.15
CA LEU A 163 15.99 3.54 15.79
C LEU A 163 14.51 3.79 15.47
N LEU A 164 13.58 3.48 16.38
CA LEU A 164 12.15 3.60 16.09
C LEU A 164 11.71 5.05 15.88
N THR A 165 12.26 5.97 16.68
CA THR A 165 12.00 7.40 16.60
C THR A 165 12.62 8.01 15.35
N THR A 166 13.87 7.63 15.03
CA THR A 166 14.55 8.02 13.77
C THR A 166 13.76 7.61 12.53
N LEU A 167 13.11 6.45 12.59
CA LEU A 167 12.25 5.96 11.50
C LEU A 167 10.94 6.74 11.40
N GLY A 168 10.37 7.15 12.53
CA GLY A 168 9.26 8.10 12.59
C GLY A 168 9.60 9.42 11.92
N HIS A 169 10.74 10.03 12.29
CA HIS A 169 11.24 11.26 11.68
C HIS A 169 11.43 11.11 10.16
N GLY A 170 11.98 9.99 9.69
CA GLY A 170 12.13 9.69 8.27
C GLY A 170 10.81 9.55 7.51
N ILE A 171 9.75 9.02 8.13
CA ILE A 171 8.41 8.90 7.54
C ILE A 171 7.75 10.27 7.47
N THR A 172 7.79 11.05 8.55
CA THR A 172 7.28 12.42 8.59
C THR A 172 7.94 13.22 7.48
N TYR A 173 9.27 13.22 7.41
CA TYR A 173 10.04 13.90 6.36
C TYR A 173 9.61 13.58 4.92
N LEU A 174 9.35 12.30 4.60
CA LEU A 174 8.88 11.88 3.27
C LEU A 174 7.47 12.37 2.93
N ARG A 175 6.67 12.69 3.95
CA ARG A 175 5.36 13.31 3.80
C ARG A 175 5.48 14.76 3.34
N TRP A 176 6.53 15.47 3.75
CA TRP A 176 6.73 16.90 3.46
C TRP A 176 7.45 17.16 2.12
N HIS A 177 8.40 16.32 1.70
CA HIS A 177 9.23 16.60 0.50
C HIS A 177 8.99 15.71 -0.72
N GLY A 178 8.05 14.78 -0.63
CA GLY A 178 7.89 13.76 -1.67
C GLY A 178 9.16 12.91 -1.87
N SER A 179 9.21 12.16 -2.95
CA SER A 179 10.36 11.30 -3.28
C SER A 179 11.50 12.11 -3.88
N LEU A 180 12.73 11.92 -3.37
CA LEU A 180 13.95 12.58 -3.88
C LEU A 180 14.14 12.39 -5.40
N PRO A 181 14.71 13.38 -6.12
CA PRO A 181 14.99 13.28 -7.55
C PRO A 181 15.97 12.12 -7.86
N ARG A 182 15.66 11.31 -8.87
CA ARG A 182 16.55 10.24 -9.34
C ARG A 182 17.70 10.83 -10.17
N GLY A 183 18.86 11.00 -9.55
CA GLY A 183 20.09 11.32 -10.27
C GLY A 183 20.57 10.15 -11.14
N ARG A 184 20.91 10.41 -12.41
CA ARG A 184 21.62 9.43 -13.27
C ARG A 184 23.07 9.32 -12.78
N SER A 185 23.54 8.12 -12.44
CA SER A 185 24.97 7.87 -12.21
C SER A 185 25.45 6.56 -12.82
N ASP A 186 26.47 6.65 -13.67
CA ASP A 186 27.24 5.55 -14.25
C ASP A 186 28.30 5.03 -13.24
N TYR A 187 27.88 4.23 -12.25
CA TYR A 187 28.79 3.61 -11.29
C TYR A 187 28.82 2.08 -11.45
N SER A 188 29.98 1.52 -11.82
CA SER A 188 30.17 0.11 -12.23
C SER A 188 30.88 -0.77 -11.17
N GLY A 189 30.60 -0.59 -9.88
CA GLY A 189 31.18 -1.45 -8.82
C GLY A 189 30.24 -1.69 -7.63
N GLN A 190 30.16 -2.94 -7.13
CA GLN A 190 29.32 -3.29 -5.98
C GLN A 190 30.02 -3.00 -4.63
N PRO A 191 29.46 -2.15 -3.75
CA PRO A 191 29.97 -1.96 -2.39
C PRO A 191 29.74 -3.22 -1.53
N THR A 192 30.76 -3.63 -0.78
CA THR A 192 30.75 -4.89 0.00
C THR A 192 30.26 -4.71 1.43
N THR A 193 30.31 -3.50 1.99
CA THR A 193 29.96 -3.19 3.39
C THR A 193 28.50 -2.73 3.55
N LEU A 194 27.92 -2.96 4.74
CA LEU A 194 26.56 -2.53 5.09
C LEU A 194 26.33 -1.02 4.93
N PRO A 195 27.26 -0.14 5.38
CA PRO A 195 27.17 1.30 5.13
C PRO A 195 27.22 1.62 3.62
N GLY A 196 28.11 0.97 2.86
CA GLY A 196 28.19 1.18 1.41
C GLY A 196 26.92 0.74 0.66
N LYS A 197 26.22 -0.30 1.16
CA LYS A 197 24.93 -0.75 0.63
C LYS A 197 23.78 0.16 1.05
N ALA A 198 23.80 0.68 2.27
CA ALA A 198 22.83 1.66 2.74
C ALA A 198 22.94 2.95 1.91
N VAL A 199 24.15 3.48 1.72
CA VAL A 199 24.41 4.67 0.88
C VAL A 199 24.02 4.44 -0.58
N ARG A 200 24.32 3.26 -1.14
CA ARG A 200 23.90 2.89 -2.50
C ARG A 200 22.38 2.77 -2.62
N SER A 201 21.73 2.08 -1.69
CA SER A 201 20.27 1.96 -1.63
C SER A 201 19.62 3.34 -1.45
N LEU A 202 20.22 4.23 -0.64
CA LEU A 202 19.78 5.62 -0.47
C LEU A 202 19.81 6.37 -1.80
N ARG A 203 20.90 6.20 -2.57
CA ARG A 203 21.13 6.87 -3.86
C ARG A 203 20.30 6.30 -5.01
N GLU A 204 20.18 4.97 -5.10
CA GLU A 204 19.48 4.29 -6.21
C GLU A 204 17.97 4.18 -5.96
N ASP A 205 17.59 3.83 -4.73
CA ASP A 205 16.21 3.48 -4.39
C ASP A 205 15.52 4.53 -3.51
N GLY A 206 16.24 5.58 -3.11
CA GLY A 206 15.75 6.64 -2.23
C GLY A 206 15.74 6.24 -0.75
N ILE A 207 15.63 7.25 0.12
CA ILE A 207 15.71 7.07 1.57
C ILE A 207 14.53 6.26 2.13
N ARG A 208 13.33 6.41 1.55
CA ARG A 208 12.12 5.63 1.92
C ARG A 208 12.31 4.13 1.77
N THR A 209 12.85 3.70 0.64
CA THR A 209 13.09 2.29 0.35
C THR A 209 14.22 1.76 1.23
N THR A 210 15.19 2.60 1.57
CA THR A 210 16.34 2.21 2.38
C THR A 210 16.00 2.11 3.87
N LEU A 211 15.23 3.06 4.40
CA LEU A 211 14.73 3.05 5.77
C LEU A 211 13.72 1.92 5.96
N SER A 212 12.76 1.71 5.05
CA SER A 212 11.83 0.57 5.13
C SER A 212 12.56 -0.78 5.11
N ARG A 213 13.66 -0.90 4.36
CA ARG A 213 14.55 -2.08 4.41
C ARG A 213 15.29 -2.21 5.75
N GLY A 214 15.71 -1.08 6.36
CA GLY A 214 16.32 -1.02 7.69
C GLY A 214 15.35 -1.37 8.83
N VAL A 215 14.14 -0.82 8.83
CA VAL A 215 13.05 -1.14 9.80
C VAL A 215 12.71 -2.62 9.75
N ARG A 216 12.61 -3.17 8.53
CA ARG A 216 12.40 -4.60 8.30
C ARG A 216 13.49 -5.42 8.96
N LEU A 217 14.76 -5.03 8.83
CA LEU A 217 15.88 -5.77 9.40
C LEU A 217 15.82 -5.84 10.93
N VAL A 218 15.24 -4.84 11.59
CA VAL A 218 15.15 -4.78 13.06
C VAL A 218 13.83 -5.34 13.61
N ARG A 219 12.70 -5.23 12.90
CA ARG A 219 11.41 -5.85 13.31
C ARG A 219 11.29 -7.35 13.03
N LEU A 220 12.24 -7.97 12.30
CA LEU A 220 12.17 -9.39 11.91
C LEU A 220 12.83 -10.37 12.91
N THR A 221 12.97 -10.01 14.19
CA THR A 221 13.52 -10.89 15.25
C THR A 221 12.54 -11.87 15.89
N GLU A 222 11.31 -12.04 15.38
CA GLU A 222 10.34 -13.06 15.87
C GLU A 222 10.05 -14.19 14.84
N PRO A 223 9.60 -15.40 15.24
CA PRO A 223 10.07 -16.63 14.58
C PRO A 223 9.21 -17.26 13.45
N THR A 224 8.04 -16.75 13.06
CA THR A 224 7.12 -17.51 12.17
C THR A 224 7.22 -17.17 10.67
N GLY A 225 7.92 -16.10 10.29
CA GLY A 225 8.08 -15.68 8.89
C GLY A 225 9.23 -16.36 8.14
N LEU A 226 9.43 -17.68 8.29
CA LEU A 226 10.60 -18.33 7.69
C LEU A 226 10.61 -18.16 6.16
N LEU A 227 9.53 -18.45 5.42
CA LEU A 227 9.60 -18.46 3.95
C LEU A 227 9.65 -17.06 3.29
N ASP A 228 8.95 -16.06 3.82
CA ASP A 228 8.99 -14.68 3.30
C ASP A 228 10.36 -14.02 3.51
N ARG A 229 11.19 -14.54 4.43
CA ARG A 229 12.55 -14.05 4.73
C ARG A 229 13.64 -14.53 3.76
N TYR A 230 13.33 -15.42 2.80
CA TYR A 230 14.36 -16.07 1.95
C TYR A 230 14.32 -15.75 0.45
N SER A 231 13.47 -14.83 -0.01
CA SER A 231 13.33 -14.50 -1.45
C SER A 231 14.47 -13.64 -2.04
N GLY A 232 15.45 -13.17 -1.24
CA GLY A 232 16.58 -12.36 -1.70
C GLY A 232 17.80 -13.17 -2.20
N PHE A 233 18.37 -12.78 -3.36
CA PHE A 233 19.45 -13.45 -4.10
C PHE A 233 20.65 -13.95 -3.24
N ARG A 234 21.12 -13.18 -2.25
CA ARG A 234 22.27 -13.58 -1.39
C ARG A 234 21.92 -14.52 -0.22
N ARG A 235 20.64 -14.84 0.02
CA ARG A 235 20.21 -15.84 1.03
C ARG A 235 19.82 -17.19 0.42
N LYS A 236 19.80 -17.32 -0.92
CA LYS A 236 19.67 -18.60 -1.65
C LYS A 236 20.75 -19.62 -1.25
N VAL A 237 21.93 -19.15 -0.82
CA VAL A 237 23.03 -20.00 -0.30
C VAL A 237 22.71 -20.60 1.08
N LYS A 238 21.97 -19.88 1.95
CA LYS A 238 21.58 -20.38 3.29
C LYS A 238 20.36 -21.30 3.24
N LEU A 239 19.51 -21.16 2.21
CA LEU A 239 18.51 -22.16 1.87
C LEU A 239 19.18 -23.46 1.41
N GLY A 240 20.24 -23.38 0.62
CA GLY A 240 21.04 -24.55 0.21
C GLY A 240 21.53 -25.40 1.38
N THR A 241 21.81 -24.82 2.55
CA THR A 241 22.19 -25.55 3.76
C THR A 241 21.00 -26.04 4.62
N LEU A 242 19.79 -25.50 4.40
CA LEU A 242 18.55 -25.99 5.03
C LEU A 242 17.86 -27.06 4.18
N VAL A 243 18.15 -27.11 2.87
CA VAL A 243 17.66 -28.10 1.90
C VAL A 243 18.09 -29.53 2.23
N ASP A 244 19.17 -29.73 3.01
CA ASP A 244 19.57 -31.05 3.52
C ASP A 244 18.68 -31.56 4.68
N ARG A 245 17.78 -30.73 5.22
CA ARG A 245 16.68 -31.19 6.08
C ARG A 245 15.39 -31.17 5.28
N GLU A 246 14.72 -32.32 5.18
CA GLU A 246 13.37 -32.46 4.63
C GLU A 246 12.36 -31.64 5.46
N LEU A 247 12.38 -30.32 5.32
CA LEU A 247 11.30 -29.47 5.78
C LEU A 247 10.22 -29.53 4.70
N GLU A 248 9.08 -30.13 5.03
CA GLU A 248 7.87 -30.04 4.20
C GLU A 248 7.38 -28.58 4.20
N LEU A 249 7.79 -27.83 3.19
CA LEU A 249 7.33 -26.46 3.00
C LEU A 249 5.94 -26.51 2.38
N ARG A 250 4.96 -25.85 3.00
CA ARG A 250 3.62 -25.65 2.41
C ARG A 250 3.50 -24.23 1.89
N TYR A 251 3.06 -24.08 0.65
CA TYR A 251 2.92 -22.79 -0.03
C TYR A 251 1.43 -22.51 -0.25
N PRO A 252 0.88 -21.34 0.15
CA PRO A 252 -0.51 -21.00 -0.10
C PRO A 252 -0.82 -21.01 -1.60
N THR A 253 -1.89 -21.68 -1.99
CA THR A 253 -2.24 -21.92 -3.41
C THR A 253 -2.42 -20.62 -4.18
N ALA A 254 -3.15 -19.64 -3.62
CA ALA A 254 -3.33 -18.31 -4.21
C ALA A 254 -2.00 -17.58 -4.48
N LYS A 255 -1.09 -17.61 -3.50
CA LYS A 255 0.24 -16.99 -3.63
C LYS A 255 1.11 -17.72 -4.65
N LEU A 256 1.00 -19.04 -4.78
CA LEU A 256 1.75 -19.77 -5.78
C LEU A 256 1.25 -19.42 -7.19
N PHE A 257 -0.06 -19.25 -7.33
CA PHE A 257 -0.72 -18.79 -8.56
C PHE A 257 -0.26 -17.39 -8.97
N GLU A 258 -0.18 -16.46 -8.01
CA GLU A 258 0.34 -15.10 -8.20
C GLU A 258 1.74 -15.09 -8.84
N LYS A 259 2.62 -16.01 -8.43
CA LYS A 259 4.00 -16.09 -8.92
C LYS A 259 4.13 -16.56 -10.37
N GLN A 260 3.02 -16.98 -11.00
CA GLN A 260 3.02 -17.40 -12.39
C GLN A 260 2.63 -16.28 -13.36
N TYR A 261 2.36 -15.07 -12.86
CA TYR A 261 2.19 -13.88 -13.69
C TYR A 261 3.55 -13.25 -14.01
N ASP A 262 3.73 -12.90 -15.29
CA ASP A 262 4.76 -11.98 -15.75
C ASP A 262 4.08 -10.68 -16.19
N GLY A 263 4.17 -9.65 -15.35
CA GLY A 263 3.37 -8.43 -15.51
C GLY A 263 1.87 -8.72 -15.40
N GLU A 264 1.13 -8.42 -16.48
CA GLU A 264 -0.32 -8.66 -16.58
C GLU A 264 -0.66 -10.04 -17.21
N THR A 265 0.36 -10.79 -17.66
CA THR A 265 0.16 -12.04 -18.40
C THR A 265 0.37 -13.25 -17.51
N PHE A 266 -0.65 -14.10 -17.38
CA PHE A 266 -0.49 -15.42 -16.78
C PHE A 266 0.28 -16.34 -17.74
N THR A 267 1.45 -16.82 -17.33
CA THR A 267 2.39 -17.52 -18.21
C THR A 267 2.20 -19.04 -18.23
N ARG A 268 1.35 -19.59 -17.36
CA ARG A 268 1.25 -21.03 -17.08
C ARG A 268 -0.13 -21.63 -17.34
N MET A 269 -0.78 -21.23 -18.43
CA MET A 269 -2.08 -21.80 -18.84
C MET A 269 -1.98 -23.31 -19.14
N ASP A 270 -0.77 -23.85 -19.34
CA ASP A 270 -0.53 -25.30 -19.41
C ASP A 270 -1.02 -26.03 -18.16
N ILE A 271 -0.93 -25.42 -16.97
CA ILE A 271 -1.43 -26.02 -15.73
C ILE A 271 -2.94 -26.31 -15.84
N VAL A 272 -3.70 -25.45 -16.51
CA VAL A 272 -5.15 -25.60 -16.66
C VAL A 272 -5.48 -26.79 -17.56
N VAL A 273 -4.75 -26.96 -18.67
CA VAL A 273 -4.92 -28.11 -19.56
C VAL A 273 -4.54 -29.41 -18.87
N ARG A 274 -3.46 -29.40 -18.08
CA ARG A 274 -3.05 -30.55 -17.26
C ARG A 274 -4.10 -30.87 -16.20
N LEU A 275 -4.69 -29.86 -15.57
CA LEU A 275 -5.77 -30.03 -14.59
C LEU A 275 -7.02 -30.66 -15.22
N LEU A 276 -7.42 -30.23 -16.42
CA LEU A 276 -8.52 -30.88 -17.16
C LEU A 276 -8.23 -32.38 -17.37
N ALA A 277 -7.00 -32.72 -17.76
CA ALA A 277 -6.60 -34.11 -17.95
C ALA A 277 -6.66 -34.93 -16.65
N VAL A 278 -6.16 -34.37 -15.54
CA VAL A 278 -6.25 -34.98 -14.20
C VAL A 278 -7.70 -35.25 -13.82
N GLU A 279 -8.58 -34.26 -13.99
CA GLU A 279 -9.99 -34.36 -13.61
C GLU A 279 -10.72 -35.43 -14.43
N THR A 280 -10.52 -35.49 -15.75
CA THR A 280 -11.14 -36.51 -16.60
C THR A 280 -10.60 -37.91 -16.33
N LEU A 281 -9.29 -38.06 -16.13
CA LEU A 281 -8.70 -39.36 -15.80
C LEU A 281 -9.20 -39.88 -14.45
N ARG A 282 -9.37 -38.98 -13.46
CA ARG A 282 -9.93 -39.33 -12.14
C ARG A 282 -11.40 -39.77 -12.25
N ALA A 283 -12.17 -39.14 -13.13
CA ALA A 283 -13.57 -39.50 -13.36
C ALA A 283 -13.73 -40.81 -14.14
N GLY A 284 -12.67 -41.30 -14.81
CA GLY A 284 -12.75 -42.42 -15.73
C GLY A 284 -13.32 -42.06 -17.10
N ASP A 285 -13.34 -40.76 -17.43
CA ASP A 285 -13.89 -40.21 -18.66
C ASP A 285 -12.84 -40.17 -19.78
N GLU A 286 -13.32 -39.93 -21.01
CA GLU A 286 -12.46 -39.71 -22.16
C GLU A 286 -11.71 -38.36 -22.05
N ILE A 287 -10.43 -38.36 -22.42
CA ILE A 287 -9.59 -37.16 -22.38
C ILE A 287 -10.14 -36.12 -23.36
N PRO A 288 -10.36 -34.86 -22.95
CA PRO A 288 -10.88 -33.82 -23.82
C PRO A 288 -9.97 -33.55 -25.03
N ALA A 289 -10.56 -33.23 -26.18
CA ALA A 289 -9.81 -32.95 -27.41
C ALA A 289 -8.75 -31.83 -27.24
N VAL A 290 -9.01 -30.86 -26.37
CA VAL A 290 -8.06 -29.79 -26.03
C VAL A 290 -6.77 -30.32 -25.39
N VAL A 291 -6.87 -31.36 -24.55
CA VAL A 291 -5.73 -32.00 -23.88
C VAL A 291 -4.90 -32.78 -24.89
N SER A 292 -5.56 -33.58 -25.73
CA SER A 292 -4.88 -34.35 -26.80
C SER A 292 -4.15 -33.44 -27.77
N LYS A 293 -4.79 -32.33 -28.18
CA LYS A 293 -4.16 -31.32 -29.04
C LYS A 293 -2.99 -30.62 -28.35
N PHE A 294 -3.09 -30.33 -27.06
CA PHE A 294 -1.96 -29.78 -26.31
C PHE A 294 -0.77 -30.74 -26.30
N ALA A 295 -1.00 -32.02 -26.00
CA ALA A 295 0.04 -33.04 -26.02
C ALA A 295 0.72 -33.17 -27.40
N GLU A 296 -0.06 -33.11 -28.49
CA GLU A 296 0.47 -33.09 -29.86
C GLU A 296 1.38 -31.88 -30.11
N LYS A 297 0.97 -30.68 -29.67
CA LYS A 297 1.70 -29.43 -29.93
C LYS A 297 2.96 -29.26 -29.09
N THR A 298 2.99 -29.82 -27.89
CA THR A 298 4.15 -29.78 -27.00
C THR A 298 5.06 -31.00 -27.16
N GLY A 299 4.59 -32.06 -27.82
CA GLY A 299 5.29 -33.35 -27.92
C GLY A 299 5.37 -34.10 -26.59
N THR A 300 4.49 -33.78 -25.63
CA THR A 300 4.51 -34.38 -24.29
C THR A 300 3.64 -35.63 -24.20
N THR A 301 4.06 -36.62 -23.40
CA THR A 301 3.29 -37.83 -23.06
C THR A 301 2.30 -37.58 -21.92
N LEU A 302 1.53 -36.49 -22.03
CA LEU A 302 0.76 -35.90 -20.92
C LEU A 302 -0.12 -36.90 -20.15
N ARG A 303 -0.79 -37.81 -20.85
CA ARG A 303 -1.63 -38.85 -20.23
C ARG A 303 -0.83 -39.76 -19.32
N ALA A 304 0.23 -40.37 -19.85
CA ALA A 304 1.07 -41.31 -19.11
C ALA A 304 1.75 -40.61 -17.92
N ASP A 305 2.21 -39.38 -18.13
CA ASP A 305 2.82 -38.57 -17.07
C ASP A 305 1.82 -38.34 -15.92
N ILE A 306 0.57 -37.95 -16.22
CA ILE A 306 -0.47 -37.71 -15.20
C ILE A 306 -0.89 -39.00 -14.50
N GLU A 307 -1.08 -40.10 -15.24
CA GLU A 307 -1.42 -41.41 -14.67
C GLU A 307 -0.40 -41.82 -13.60
N GLN A 308 0.90 -41.57 -13.84
CA GLN A 308 1.96 -41.82 -12.85
C GLN A 308 1.78 -40.99 -11.56
N TYR A 309 1.41 -39.70 -11.64
CA TYR A 309 1.17 -38.88 -10.44
C TYR A 309 -0.13 -39.25 -9.72
N LEU A 310 -1.13 -39.78 -10.44
CA LEU A 310 -2.38 -40.23 -9.85
C LEU A 310 -2.17 -41.48 -8.97
N GLU A 311 -1.20 -42.35 -9.30
CA GLU A 311 -0.83 -43.51 -8.48
C GLU A 311 -0.33 -43.10 -7.08
N THR A 312 0.44 -42.01 -6.98
CA THR A 312 0.93 -41.47 -5.70
C THR A 312 -0.02 -40.45 -5.07
N TRP A 313 -1.21 -40.29 -5.67
CA TRP A 313 -2.28 -39.39 -5.23
C TRP A 313 -1.87 -37.92 -5.12
N GLY A 314 -0.83 -37.50 -5.85
CA GLY A 314 -0.27 -36.16 -5.75
C GLY A 314 0.13 -35.79 -4.31
N ASN A 315 0.47 -36.77 -3.47
CA ASN A 315 1.09 -36.51 -2.16
C ASN A 315 2.54 -36.04 -2.31
N GLU A 316 3.08 -36.14 -3.52
CA GLU A 316 4.41 -35.64 -3.82
C GLU A 316 4.43 -34.10 -3.78
N PRO A 317 5.48 -33.51 -3.17
CA PRO A 317 5.63 -32.07 -3.14
C PRO A 317 5.85 -31.53 -4.56
N VAL A 318 5.16 -30.43 -4.89
CA VAL A 318 5.31 -29.73 -6.17
C VAL A 318 6.71 -29.12 -6.25
N THR A 319 7.45 -29.45 -7.31
CA THR A 319 8.80 -28.91 -7.49
C THR A 319 8.75 -27.49 -8.05
N ILE A 320 9.37 -26.55 -7.34
CA ILE A 320 9.44 -25.13 -7.71
C ILE A 320 10.88 -24.60 -7.71
N GLY A 321 11.11 -23.56 -8.51
CA GLY A 321 12.36 -22.82 -8.56
C GLY A 321 12.56 -21.90 -7.36
N TYR A 322 13.77 -21.35 -7.22
CA TYR A 322 14.08 -20.39 -6.14
C TYR A 322 13.34 -19.05 -6.22
N ASP A 323 12.70 -18.77 -7.35
CA ASP A 323 11.84 -17.62 -7.62
C ASP A 323 10.34 -17.99 -7.58
N SER A 324 10.02 -19.21 -7.11
CA SER A 324 8.68 -19.79 -7.11
C SER A 324 8.11 -20.11 -8.50
N SER A 325 8.95 -20.13 -9.55
CA SER A 325 8.56 -20.63 -10.86
C SER A 325 8.23 -22.12 -10.78
N ILE A 326 7.13 -22.59 -11.37
CA ILE A 326 6.80 -24.03 -11.32
C ILE A 326 7.73 -24.82 -12.24
N LEU A 327 8.43 -25.82 -11.69
CA LEU A 327 9.30 -26.73 -12.44
C LEU A 327 8.56 -28.02 -12.83
N ASP A 328 7.55 -28.41 -12.04
CA ASP A 328 6.70 -29.57 -12.29
C ASP A 328 5.22 -29.20 -12.36
N ALA A 329 4.73 -29.01 -13.58
CA ALA A 329 3.37 -28.60 -13.87
C ALA A 329 2.34 -29.71 -13.60
N ASN A 330 2.74 -30.97 -13.79
CA ASN A 330 1.86 -32.13 -13.61
C ASN A 330 1.56 -32.33 -12.12
N ALA A 331 2.60 -32.32 -11.29
CA ALA A 331 2.43 -32.39 -9.84
C ALA A 331 1.51 -31.26 -9.33
N LEU A 332 1.70 -30.03 -9.83
CA LEU A 332 0.84 -28.91 -9.44
C LEU A 332 -0.62 -29.09 -9.89
N ALA A 333 -0.86 -29.55 -11.12
CA ALA A 333 -2.21 -29.84 -11.60
C ALA A 333 -2.89 -30.92 -10.75
N CYS A 334 -2.18 -32.00 -10.41
CA CYS A 334 -2.67 -33.04 -9.50
C CYS A 334 -2.98 -32.48 -8.12
N ALA A 335 -2.11 -31.62 -7.59
CA ALA A 335 -2.34 -30.95 -6.31
C ALA A 335 -3.59 -30.06 -6.38
N PHE A 336 -3.78 -29.26 -7.43
CA PHE A 336 -4.96 -28.40 -7.61
C PHE A 336 -6.26 -29.18 -7.76
N ALA A 337 -6.25 -30.37 -8.36
CA ALA A 337 -7.44 -31.22 -8.45
C ALA A 337 -7.99 -31.67 -7.08
N ARG A 338 -7.18 -31.54 -6.01
CA ARG A 338 -7.57 -31.79 -4.62
C ARG A 338 -8.07 -30.54 -3.88
N THR A 339 -8.06 -29.39 -4.54
CA THR A 339 -8.43 -28.07 -3.98
C THR A 339 -7.80 -27.76 -2.61
N PRO A 340 -6.47 -27.94 -2.42
CA PRO A 340 -5.85 -27.65 -1.14
C PRO A 340 -5.66 -26.15 -0.97
N GLU A 341 -5.90 -25.63 0.24
CA GLU A 341 -5.57 -24.24 0.60
C GLU A 341 -4.07 -23.95 0.47
N SER A 342 -3.25 -24.98 0.72
CA SER A 342 -1.79 -24.93 0.56
C SER A 342 -1.25 -26.23 -0.04
N VAL A 343 -0.30 -26.08 -0.96
CA VAL A 343 0.38 -27.20 -1.62
C VAL A 343 1.74 -27.46 -0.98
N PRO A 344 2.12 -28.73 -0.72
CA PRO A 344 3.49 -29.06 -0.34
C PRO A 344 4.42 -28.75 -1.52
N VAL A 345 5.55 -28.11 -1.26
CA VAL A 345 6.52 -27.72 -2.30
C VAL A 345 7.93 -28.19 -1.99
N ARG A 346 8.67 -28.53 -3.03
CA ARG A 346 10.10 -28.86 -2.99
C ARG A 346 10.86 -27.83 -3.83
N ILE A 347 11.85 -27.17 -3.23
CA ILE A 347 12.62 -26.13 -3.93
C ILE A 347 13.84 -26.77 -4.59
N GLN A 348 14.02 -26.54 -5.89
CA GLN A 348 15.17 -27.03 -6.66
C GLN A 348 15.74 -25.95 -7.58
N SER A 349 17.02 -26.08 -7.93
CA SER A 349 17.60 -25.30 -9.03
C SER A 349 17.04 -25.82 -10.35
N GLY A 350 16.41 -24.94 -11.11
CA GLY A 350 15.89 -25.27 -12.43
C GLY A 350 15.39 -24.03 -13.14
N THR A 351 15.18 -24.18 -14.44
CA THR A 351 14.47 -23.21 -15.26
C THR A 351 13.13 -23.83 -15.63
N THR A 352 12.04 -23.07 -15.48
CA THR A 352 10.74 -23.50 -15.97
C THR A 352 10.82 -23.85 -17.45
N GLN A 353 10.38 -25.06 -17.80
CA GLN A 353 10.26 -25.47 -19.19
C GLN A 353 8.92 -24.98 -19.75
N GLY A 354 8.98 -24.22 -20.85
CA GLY A 354 7.84 -23.94 -21.72
C GLY A 354 6.67 -23.20 -21.07
N ALA A 355 6.78 -21.87 -20.92
CA ALA A 355 5.64 -21.03 -20.57
C ALA A 355 4.59 -21.06 -21.70
N CYS A 356 3.36 -21.46 -21.37
CA CYS A 356 2.22 -21.47 -22.29
C CYS A 356 1.24 -20.39 -21.82
N SER A 357 1.40 -19.16 -22.30
CA SER A 357 0.45 -18.07 -22.02
C SER A 357 -0.80 -18.17 -22.89
N ARG A 358 -1.78 -17.29 -22.68
CA ARG A 358 -2.98 -17.18 -23.55
C ARG A 358 -2.61 -16.90 -25.00
N GLU A 359 -1.62 -16.05 -25.23
CA GLU A 359 -1.08 -15.72 -26.55
C GLU A 359 -0.46 -16.93 -27.23
N TRP A 360 0.20 -17.82 -26.46
CA TRP A 360 0.72 -19.07 -27.01
C TRP A 360 -0.42 -19.94 -27.57
N PHE A 361 -1.50 -20.16 -26.81
CA PHE A 361 -2.66 -20.93 -27.28
C PHE A 361 -3.32 -20.29 -28.52
N ASN A 362 -3.35 -18.96 -28.60
CA ASN A 362 -3.81 -18.24 -29.79
C ASN A 362 -2.91 -18.50 -31.01
N SER A 363 -1.59 -18.50 -30.83
CA SER A 363 -0.62 -18.63 -31.92
C SER A 363 -0.48 -20.06 -32.49
N VAL A 364 -0.75 -21.08 -31.67
CA VAL A 364 -0.52 -22.50 -32.03
C VAL A 364 -1.78 -23.17 -32.63
N GLY A 365 -2.80 -22.38 -32.95
CA GLY A 365 -3.97 -22.81 -33.73
C GLY A 365 -5.00 -23.61 -32.94
N PHE A 366 -5.17 -23.35 -31.64
CA PHE A 366 -6.31 -23.88 -30.88
C PHE A 366 -7.62 -23.27 -31.38
N SER A 367 -8.70 -24.07 -31.42
CA SER A 367 -10.02 -23.56 -31.83
C SER A 367 -10.53 -22.55 -30.79
N HIS A 368 -11.56 -21.79 -31.16
CA HIS A 368 -12.23 -20.90 -30.21
C HIS A 368 -12.81 -21.70 -29.02
N GLU A 369 -13.49 -22.82 -29.30
CA GLU A 369 -14.05 -23.73 -28.29
C GLU A 369 -12.99 -24.24 -27.31
N HIS A 370 -11.83 -24.71 -27.79
CA HIS A 370 -10.76 -25.17 -26.91
C HIS A 370 -10.23 -24.04 -26.00
N ARG A 371 -10.09 -22.82 -26.54
CA ARG A 371 -9.63 -21.67 -25.76
C ARG A 371 -10.67 -21.27 -24.72
N GLN A 372 -11.96 -21.29 -25.08
CA GLN A 372 -13.04 -21.03 -24.15
C GLN A 372 -13.05 -22.06 -23.01
N GLN A 373 -12.91 -23.35 -23.33
CA GLN A 373 -12.81 -24.42 -22.32
C GLN A 373 -11.65 -24.19 -21.33
N ILE A 374 -10.48 -23.80 -21.85
CA ILE A 374 -9.31 -23.47 -21.02
C ILE A 374 -9.60 -22.25 -20.14
N GLU A 375 -10.19 -21.19 -20.70
CA GLU A 375 -10.47 -19.95 -19.98
C GLU A 375 -11.54 -20.14 -18.90
N THR A 376 -12.60 -20.90 -19.17
CA THR A 376 -13.63 -21.24 -18.19
C THR A 376 -13.03 -22.00 -17.02
N ARG A 377 -12.21 -23.04 -17.28
CA ARG A 377 -11.55 -23.79 -16.20
C ARG A 377 -10.54 -22.93 -15.44
N PHE A 378 -9.83 -22.03 -16.12
CA PHE A 378 -8.92 -21.10 -15.47
C PHE A 378 -9.65 -20.16 -14.50
N ALA A 379 -10.79 -19.61 -14.91
CA ALA A 379 -11.62 -18.77 -14.05
C ALA A 379 -12.13 -19.56 -12.83
N GLU A 380 -12.60 -20.79 -13.02
CA GLU A 380 -12.98 -21.65 -11.90
C GLU A 380 -11.81 -21.94 -10.96
N LEU A 381 -10.60 -22.15 -11.50
CA LEU A 381 -9.40 -22.40 -10.71
C LEU A 381 -9.00 -21.16 -9.89
N LEU A 382 -9.08 -19.95 -10.46
CA LEU A 382 -8.90 -18.70 -9.73
C LEU A 382 -9.88 -18.59 -8.56
N TYR A 383 -11.15 -18.93 -8.79
CA TYR A 383 -12.18 -18.92 -7.76
C TYR A 383 -11.91 -19.96 -6.65
N GLN A 384 -11.62 -21.20 -7.03
CA GLN A 384 -11.33 -22.30 -6.09
C GLN A 384 -10.07 -22.08 -5.25
N SER A 385 -9.09 -21.35 -5.80
CA SER A 385 -7.83 -21.04 -5.12
C SER A 385 -7.88 -19.76 -4.30
N ASN A 386 -9.03 -19.07 -4.22
CA ASN A 386 -9.20 -17.74 -3.62
C ASN A 386 -8.33 -16.64 -4.27
N ALA A 387 -7.80 -16.90 -5.47
CA ALA A 387 -7.02 -15.94 -6.24
C ALA A 387 -7.89 -14.97 -7.06
N MET A 388 -9.17 -15.28 -7.25
CA MET A 388 -10.17 -14.36 -7.84
C MET A 388 -10.64 -13.35 -6.79
N PHE A 389 -10.49 -12.06 -7.09
CA PHE A 389 -10.93 -11.01 -6.18
C PHE A 389 -12.42 -10.70 -6.40
N PRO A 390 -13.25 -10.75 -5.35
CA PRO A 390 -14.62 -10.27 -5.42
C PRO A 390 -14.65 -8.74 -5.44
N PHE A 391 -15.58 -8.19 -6.23
CA PHE A 391 -16.05 -6.81 -6.09
C PHE A 391 -17.58 -6.79 -5.99
N MET A 392 -18.10 -5.76 -5.34
CA MET A 392 -19.52 -5.54 -5.11
C MET A 392 -19.85 -4.08 -5.42
N LEU A 393 -20.84 -3.86 -6.28
CA LEU A 393 -21.47 -2.58 -6.47
C LEU A 393 -22.68 -2.51 -5.55
N TRP A 394 -22.68 -1.55 -4.64
CA TRP A 394 -23.74 -1.34 -3.65
C TRP A 394 -25.02 -0.77 -4.29
N PRO A 395 -26.16 -0.76 -3.57
CA PRO A 395 -27.41 -0.18 -4.06
C PRO A 395 -27.28 1.19 -4.74
N PRO A 396 -26.54 2.18 -4.17
CA PRO A 396 -26.44 3.49 -4.79
C PRO A 396 -25.68 3.48 -6.14
N ALA A 397 -24.82 2.49 -6.37
CA ALA A 397 -24.08 2.34 -7.61
C ALA A 397 -24.91 1.75 -8.75
N GLN A 398 -26.09 1.17 -8.49
CA GLN A 398 -26.85 0.45 -9.52
C GLN A 398 -27.27 1.36 -10.69
N GLN A 399 -27.53 2.65 -10.44
CA GLN A 399 -27.84 3.61 -11.51
C GLN A 399 -26.69 3.82 -12.52
N TYR A 400 -25.45 3.52 -12.13
CA TYR A 400 -24.26 3.61 -13.00
C TYR A 400 -23.63 2.24 -13.27
N ARG A 401 -24.36 1.15 -12.99
CA ARG A 401 -23.83 -0.23 -13.07
C ARG A 401 -23.11 -0.51 -14.38
N GLU A 402 -23.76 -0.26 -15.52
CA GLU A 402 -23.20 -0.57 -16.84
C GLU A 402 -21.93 0.24 -17.14
N GLU A 403 -21.91 1.52 -16.77
CA GLU A 403 -20.72 2.37 -16.94
C GLU A 403 -19.55 1.91 -16.05
N ILE A 404 -19.83 1.53 -14.80
CA ILE A 404 -18.83 1.01 -13.86
C ILE A 404 -18.29 -0.33 -14.36
N LEU A 405 -19.16 -1.27 -14.75
CA LEU A 405 -18.75 -2.58 -15.26
C LEU A 405 -17.93 -2.46 -16.54
N SER A 406 -18.33 -1.58 -17.45
CA SER A 406 -17.55 -1.31 -18.68
C SER A 406 -16.15 -0.78 -18.35
N GLN A 407 -16.03 0.12 -17.38
CA GLN A 407 -14.72 0.60 -16.93
C GLN A 407 -13.89 -0.51 -16.30
N LEU A 408 -14.46 -1.32 -15.40
CA LEU A 408 -13.75 -2.43 -14.77
C LEU A 408 -13.26 -3.45 -15.81
N GLN A 409 -14.09 -3.77 -16.80
CA GLN A 409 -13.74 -4.67 -17.91
C GLN A 409 -12.66 -4.11 -18.84
N ALA A 410 -12.59 -2.79 -19.00
CA ALA A 410 -11.54 -2.14 -19.78
C ALA A 410 -10.18 -2.16 -19.06
N GLU A 411 -10.19 -2.10 -17.73
CA GLU A 411 -8.97 -2.10 -16.90
C GLU A 411 -8.46 -3.50 -16.57
N LYS A 412 -9.36 -4.43 -16.27
CA LYS A 412 -9.07 -5.77 -15.76
C LYS A 412 -10.04 -6.80 -16.31
N ARG A 413 -9.64 -8.06 -16.27
CA ARG A 413 -10.49 -9.14 -16.76
C ARG A 413 -11.53 -9.53 -15.70
N VAL A 414 -12.76 -9.08 -15.91
CA VAL A 414 -13.93 -9.53 -15.13
C VAL A 414 -14.39 -10.88 -15.66
N HIS A 415 -14.44 -11.89 -14.79
CA HIS A 415 -14.75 -13.28 -15.10
C HIS A 415 -16.25 -13.57 -15.12
N PHE A 416 -17.01 -12.96 -14.22
CA PHE A 416 -18.47 -13.03 -14.21
C PHE A 416 -19.04 -11.86 -13.41
N THR A 417 -20.34 -11.61 -13.58
CA THR A 417 -21.13 -10.72 -12.73
C THR A 417 -22.50 -11.34 -12.46
N THR A 418 -23.04 -11.13 -11.27
CA THR A 418 -24.38 -11.53 -10.86
C THR A 418 -25.05 -10.40 -10.11
N THR A 419 -26.37 -10.45 -10.01
CA THR A 419 -27.16 -9.52 -9.21
C THR A 419 -27.84 -10.27 -8.08
N LEU A 420 -27.70 -9.78 -6.85
CA LEU A 420 -28.45 -10.23 -5.70
C LEU A 420 -29.55 -9.23 -5.40
N GLU A 421 -30.77 -9.72 -5.32
CA GLU A 421 -31.93 -8.99 -4.80
C GLU A 421 -32.21 -9.52 -3.40
N LEU A 422 -32.03 -8.68 -2.38
CA LEU A 422 -32.14 -9.08 -0.98
C LEU A 422 -33.37 -8.42 -0.33
N SER A 423 -33.95 -9.09 0.68
CA SER A 423 -34.84 -8.40 1.61
C SER A 423 -34.04 -7.41 2.47
N GLU A 424 -34.71 -6.48 3.14
CA GLU A 424 -34.04 -5.52 4.03
C GLU A 424 -33.23 -6.22 5.15
N GLU A 425 -33.83 -7.21 5.81
CA GLU A 425 -33.16 -8.02 6.84
C GLU A 425 -31.98 -8.83 6.30
N ALA A 426 -32.12 -9.43 5.11
CA ALA A 426 -31.04 -10.18 4.47
C ALA A 426 -29.90 -9.27 4.02
N PHE A 427 -30.21 -8.05 3.55
CA PHE A 427 -29.22 -7.06 3.16
C PHE A 427 -28.40 -6.55 4.35
N GLU A 428 -29.06 -6.26 5.46
CA GLU A 428 -28.39 -5.88 6.70
C GLU A 428 -27.48 -7.01 7.19
N SER A 429 -28.00 -8.23 7.28
CA SER A 429 -27.23 -9.42 7.67
C SER A 429 -26.03 -9.66 6.76
N PHE A 430 -26.18 -9.46 5.45
CA PHE A 430 -25.11 -9.58 4.47
C PHE A 430 -23.99 -8.56 4.72
N ILE A 431 -24.34 -7.30 4.99
CA ILE A 431 -23.35 -6.24 5.25
C ILE A 431 -22.61 -6.50 6.55
N TRP A 432 -23.32 -6.87 7.62
CA TRP A 432 -22.68 -7.19 8.89
C TRP A 432 -21.69 -8.34 8.72
N ALA A 433 -22.08 -9.44 8.09
CA ALA A 433 -21.20 -10.57 7.84
C ALA A 433 -19.94 -10.17 7.05
N LEU A 434 -20.06 -9.28 6.07
CA LEU A 434 -18.95 -8.82 5.23
C LEU A 434 -17.93 -7.93 5.97
N TYR A 435 -18.39 -7.13 6.93
CA TYR A 435 -17.53 -6.19 7.64
C TYR A 435 -17.05 -6.71 8.99
N GLU A 436 -17.79 -7.62 9.64
CA GLU A 436 -17.36 -8.27 10.88
C GLU A 436 -16.13 -9.16 10.67
N SER A 437 -15.89 -9.65 9.44
CA SER A 437 -14.71 -10.44 9.11
C SER A 437 -13.40 -9.62 9.05
N GLN A 438 -13.48 -8.29 9.15
CA GLN A 438 -12.33 -7.40 9.12
C GLN A 438 -11.96 -6.95 10.54
N ASP A 439 -10.71 -7.17 10.94
CA ASP A 439 -10.19 -6.71 12.22
C ASP A 439 -10.30 -5.17 12.37
N ASP A 440 -10.71 -4.69 13.55
CA ASP A 440 -10.73 -3.27 13.96
C ASP A 440 -11.85 -2.34 13.40
N LEU A 441 -12.97 -2.87 12.89
CA LEU A 441 -14.06 -2.03 12.40
C LEU A 441 -15.01 -1.52 13.51
N ASP A 442 -15.23 -0.19 13.56
CA ASP A 442 -16.24 0.45 14.42
C ASP A 442 -17.66 0.10 13.91
N PRO A 443 -18.52 -0.54 14.72
CA PRO A 443 -19.92 -0.81 14.40
C PRO A 443 -20.69 0.42 13.88
N LYS A 444 -20.32 1.63 14.32
CA LYS A 444 -20.94 2.88 13.84
C LYS A 444 -20.71 3.13 12.36
N HIS A 445 -19.57 2.71 11.81
CA HIS A 445 -19.29 2.84 10.37
C HIS A 445 -20.22 1.94 9.55
N ILE A 446 -20.48 0.73 10.03
CA ILE A 446 -21.40 -0.22 9.37
C ILE A 446 -22.82 0.35 9.40
N GLN A 447 -23.27 0.85 10.56
CA GLN A 447 -24.59 1.47 10.70
C GLN A 447 -24.75 2.69 9.79
N THR A 448 -23.77 3.60 9.78
CA THR A 448 -23.78 4.79 8.91
C THR A 448 -23.95 4.38 7.45
N LYS A 449 -23.25 3.32 7.04
CA LYS A 449 -23.36 2.80 5.67
C LYS A 449 -24.75 2.25 5.36
N LEU A 450 -25.34 1.49 6.29
CA LEU A 450 -26.71 0.97 6.16
C LEU A 450 -27.71 2.11 6.03
N ASP A 451 -27.60 3.13 6.88
CA ASP A 451 -28.47 4.31 6.87
C ASP A 451 -28.38 5.06 5.54
N CYS A 452 -27.17 5.29 5.02
CA CYS A 452 -26.95 5.91 3.72
C CYS A 452 -27.53 5.09 2.56
N MET A 453 -27.58 3.75 2.68
CA MET A 453 -28.13 2.87 1.65
C MET A 453 -29.63 2.55 1.88
N ALA A 454 -30.23 3.01 2.98
CA ALA A 454 -31.63 2.75 3.32
C ALA A 454 -32.63 3.16 2.23
N PRO A 455 -32.47 4.33 1.54
CA PRO A 455 -33.43 4.77 0.52
C PRO A 455 -33.42 3.97 -0.79
N TYR A 456 -32.40 3.14 -1.02
CA TYR A 456 -32.20 2.44 -2.29
C TYR A 456 -32.76 1.01 -2.24
N GLU A 457 -33.16 0.49 -3.40
CA GLU A 457 -33.52 -0.93 -3.57
C GLU A 457 -32.33 -1.81 -3.19
N LYS A 458 -32.56 -2.92 -2.46
CA LYS A 458 -31.48 -3.77 -1.92
C LYS A 458 -30.91 -4.73 -2.96
N VAL A 459 -30.47 -4.14 -4.06
CA VAL A 459 -29.90 -4.80 -5.22
C VAL A 459 -28.39 -4.58 -5.21
N ILE A 460 -27.64 -5.67 -5.17
CA ILE A 460 -26.16 -5.67 -5.19
C ILE A 460 -25.70 -6.35 -6.46
N THR A 461 -24.76 -5.73 -7.18
CA THR A 461 -24.08 -6.43 -8.29
C THR A 461 -22.75 -6.96 -7.78
N ILE A 462 -22.51 -8.27 -7.91
CA ILE A 462 -21.28 -8.93 -7.47
C ILE A 462 -20.54 -9.44 -8.69
N GLY A 463 -19.22 -9.34 -8.71
CA GLY A 463 -18.42 -9.94 -9.77
C GLY A 463 -17.08 -10.45 -9.27
N GLY A 464 -16.49 -11.34 -10.07
CA GLY A 464 -15.14 -11.85 -9.86
C GLY A 464 -14.17 -11.24 -10.85
N VAL A 465 -13.08 -10.65 -10.38
CA VAL A 465 -12.06 -10.02 -11.22
C VAL A 465 -10.69 -10.70 -11.05
N GLU A 466 -10.00 -10.88 -12.18
CA GLU A 466 -8.59 -11.29 -12.20
C GLU A 466 -7.71 -10.06 -11.96
N VAL A 467 -6.85 -10.16 -10.95
CA VAL A 467 -5.91 -9.11 -10.57
C VAL A 467 -4.49 -9.66 -10.72
N PRO A 468 -3.86 -9.47 -11.90
CA PRO A 468 -2.46 -9.84 -12.08
C PRO A 468 -1.60 -9.11 -11.06
N ASN A 469 -0.78 -9.84 -10.31
CA ASN A 469 0.12 -9.30 -9.30
C ASN A 469 -0.55 -8.22 -8.40
N PRO A 470 -1.41 -8.61 -7.45
CA PRO A 470 -2.16 -7.67 -6.60
C PRO A 470 -1.27 -6.80 -5.70
N ARG A 471 0.04 -7.08 -5.63
CA ARG A 471 1.03 -6.33 -4.83
C ARG A 471 0.57 -6.18 -3.38
N ILE A 472 0.15 -7.28 -2.78
CA ILE A 472 -0.35 -7.28 -1.40
C ILE A 472 0.77 -6.85 -0.45
N ARG A 473 0.53 -5.77 0.31
CA ARG A 473 1.42 -5.27 1.36
C ARG A 473 0.58 -4.96 2.59
N GLU A 474 1.05 -5.38 3.76
CA GLU A 474 0.37 -5.11 5.03
C GLU A 474 -1.09 -5.62 5.05
N GLY A 475 -1.38 -6.69 4.30
CA GLY A 475 -2.74 -7.24 4.18
C GLY A 475 -3.60 -6.59 3.09
N PHE A 476 -3.07 -5.63 2.32
CA PHE A 476 -3.85 -4.90 1.32
C PHE A 476 -3.30 -4.97 -0.10
N SER A 477 -4.16 -5.27 -1.06
CA SER A 477 -3.91 -5.28 -2.50
C SER A 477 -3.93 -3.86 -3.03
N ASN A 478 -2.74 -3.34 -3.35
CA ASN A 478 -2.59 -2.00 -3.92
C ASN A 478 -3.36 -1.84 -5.23
N GLU A 479 -3.44 -2.91 -6.04
CA GLU A 479 -4.16 -2.85 -7.32
C GLU A 479 -5.68 -2.80 -7.13
N MET A 480 -6.21 -3.48 -6.12
CA MET A 480 -7.64 -3.39 -5.77
C MET A 480 -8.02 -2.05 -5.15
N ILE A 481 -7.16 -1.48 -4.30
CA ILE A 481 -7.36 -0.14 -3.74
C ILE A 481 -7.48 0.88 -4.88
N LYS A 482 -6.52 0.91 -5.80
CA LYS A 482 -6.55 1.83 -6.94
C LYS A 482 -7.75 1.63 -7.85
N MET A 483 -8.19 0.39 -8.04
CA MET A 483 -9.39 0.07 -8.82
C MET A 483 -10.64 0.65 -8.14
N LYS A 484 -10.77 0.52 -6.81
CA LYS A 484 -11.86 1.12 -6.03
C LYS A 484 -11.84 2.65 -6.11
N GLU A 485 -10.67 3.26 -5.92
CA GLU A 485 -10.48 4.72 -5.95
C GLU A 485 -10.89 5.31 -7.30
N ARG A 486 -10.45 4.74 -8.43
CA ARG A 486 -10.83 5.23 -9.76
C ARG A 486 -12.34 5.19 -10.03
N VAL A 487 -13.04 4.17 -9.53
CA VAL A 487 -14.50 4.11 -9.61
C VAL A 487 -15.11 5.21 -8.73
N ARG A 488 -14.62 5.37 -7.51
CA ARG A 488 -15.13 6.40 -6.57
C ARG A 488 -14.90 7.82 -7.11
N GLU A 489 -13.70 8.17 -7.51
CA GLU A 489 -13.35 9.48 -8.06
C GLU A 489 -14.26 9.89 -9.22
N LYS A 490 -14.59 8.95 -10.10
CA LYS A 490 -15.40 9.23 -11.28
C LYS A 490 -16.90 9.29 -11.01
N PHE A 491 -17.43 8.41 -10.17
CA PHE A 491 -18.88 8.23 -10.03
C PHE A 491 -19.45 8.82 -8.74
N THR A 492 -18.64 9.00 -7.69
CA THR A 492 -19.11 9.59 -6.43
C THR A 492 -19.66 11.00 -6.63
N PRO A 493 -18.97 11.92 -7.34
CA PRO A 493 -19.49 13.28 -7.53
C PRO A 493 -20.81 13.35 -8.32
N ARG A 494 -21.17 12.26 -9.02
CA ARG A 494 -22.44 12.14 -9.75
C ARG A 494 -23.56 11.59 -8.86
N LEU A 495 -23.22 10.75 -7.88
CA LEU A 495 -24.16 10.14 -6.95
C LEU A 495 -24.55 11.09 -5.82
N ASP A 496 -23.56 11.66 -5.15
CA ASP A 496 -23.72 12.51 -3.98
C ASP A 496 -22.63 13.59 -4.00
N PRO A 497 -22.88 14.75 -4.64
CA PRO A 497 -21.93 15.85 -4.71
C PRO A 497 -21.58 16.43 -3.34
N ASP A 498 -22.49 16.30 -2.36
CA ASP A 498 -22.38 16.94 -1.05
C ASP A 498 -21.68 16.03 -0.01
N SER A 499 -21.59 14.72 -0.27
CA SER A 499 -20.91 13.75 0.60
C SER A 499 -20.04 12.74 -0.16
N PRO A 500 -18.92 13.19 -0.76
CA PRO A 500 -18.07 12.32 -1.57
C PRO A 500 -17.31 11.24 -0.77
N GLU A 501 -17.27 11.35 0.55
CA GLU A 501 -16.51 10.42 1.40
C GLU A 501 -17.31 9.17 1.79
N ALA A 502 -18.60 9.12 1.47
CA ALA A 502 -19.51 8.08 1.96
C ALA A 502 -19.15 6.64 1.48
N ASN A 503 -18.24 6.49 0.51
CA ASN A 503 -17.71 5.19 0.04
C ASN A 503 -18.82 4.18 -0.34
N LEU A 504 -19.95 4.68 -0.86
CA LEU A 504 -21.18 3.93 -1.09
C LEU A 504 -21.25 3.24 -2.45
N LEU A 505 -20.19 3.27 -3.25
CA LEU A 505 -20.26 2.76 -4.62
C LEU A 505 -19.80 1.31 -4.74
N ILE A 506 -18.54 1.05 -4.35
CA ILE A 506 -17.86 -0.22 -4.58
C ILE A 506 -17.17 -0.70 -3.32
N HIS A 507 -17.37 -1.99 -3.02
CA HIS A 507 -16.54 -2.76 -2.10
C HIS A 507 -15.76 -3.81 -2.88
N ALA A 508 -14.56 -4.14 -2.41
CA ALA A 508 -13.78 -5.22 -2.97
C ALA A 508 -12.77 -5.69 -1.93
N ALA A 509 -12.51 -7.00 -1.91
CA ALA A 509 -11.61 -7.61 -0.95
C ALA A 509 -10.16 -7.18 -1.18
N ASP A 510 -9.39 -7.15 -0.10
CA ASP A 510 -8.06 -6.56 -0.08
C ASP A 510 -6.94 -7.61 -0.14
N ASN A 511 -7.20 -8.87 0.21
CA ASN A 511 -6.21 -9.94 0.15
C ASN A 511 -6.87 -11.31 -0.08
N TYR A 512 -6.05 -12.36 -0.17
CA TYR A 512 -6.53 -13.72 -0.46
C TYR A 512 -7.40 -14.33 0.66
N ASP A 513 -7.18 -13.96 1.92
CA ASP A 513 -7.99 -14.43 3.03
C ASP A 513 -9.37 -13.75 3.01
N HIS A 514 -9.40 -12.42 2.82
CA HIS A 514 -10.63 -11.67 2.62
C HIS A 514 -11.39 -12.15 1.37
N ASN A 515 -10.70 -12.55 0.29
CA ASN A 515 -11.36 -13.15 -0.87
C ASN A 515 -12.13 -14.42 -0.48
N ARG A 516 -11.52 -15.32 0.30
CA ARG A 516 -12.16 -16.57 0.75
C ARG A 516 -13.41 -16.28 1.55
N GLU A 517 -13.29 -15.45 2.59
CA GLU A 517 -14.38 -15.08 3.50
C GLU A 517 -15.53 -14.41 2.73
N THR A 518 -15.19 -13.46 1.86
CA THR A 518 -16.18 -12.78 1.03
C THR A 518 -16.94 -13.76 0.14
N TRP A 519 -16.25 -14.71 -0.52
CA TRP A 519 -16.92 -15.72 -1.34
C TRP A 519 -17.77 -16.69 -0.52
N GLU A 520 -17.36 -17.04 0.70
CA GLU A 520 -18.15 -17.85 1.61
C GLU A 520 -19.43 -17.15 2.04
N ILE A 521 -19.38 -15.85 2.32
CA ILE A 521 -20.55 -15.03 2.61
C ILE A 521 -21.47 -14.98 1.40
N VAL A 522 -20.95 -14.64 0.21
CA VAL A 522 -21.76 -14.56 -1.01
C VAL A 522 -22.49 -15.86 -1.31
N ARG A 523 -21.86 -17.02 -1.10
CA ARG A 523 -22.50 -18.34 -1.29
C ARG A 523 -23.74 -18.55 -0.42
N GLN A 524 -23.81 -17.93 0.76
CA GLN A 524 -24.96 -18.06 1.66
C GLN A 524 -26.20 -17.34 1.11
N TYR A 525 -26.02 -16.38 0.21
CA TYR A 525 -27.08 -15.53 -0.35
C TYR A 525 -27.31 -15.76 -1.85
N THR A 526 -26.57 -16.65 -2.49
CA THR A 526 -26.76 -17.04 -3.90
C THR A 526 -27.40 -18.42 -4.00
N GLU A 527 -28.50 -18.53 -4.75
CA GLU A 527 -29.10 -19.85 -5.06
C GLU A 527 -28.27 -20.67 -6.07
N THR A 528 -27.53 -19.99 -6.95
CA THR A 528 -26.72 -20.61 -8.01
C THR A 528 -25.28 -20.78 -7.55
N ASP A 529 -24.67 -21.95 -7.80
CA ASP A 529 -23.23 -22.12 -7.61
C ASP A 529 -22.48 -21.14 -8.53
N LEU A 530 -21.62 -20.31 -7.97
CA LEU A 530 -20.81 -19.35 -8.71
C LEU A 530 -19.97 -20.04 -9.81
N ARG A 531 -19.66 -21.33 -9.68
CA ARG A 531 -19.03 -22.11 -10.77
C ARG A 531 -19.92 -22.25 -11.98
N ASP A 532 -21.22 -22.47 -11.79
CA ASP A 532 -22.16 -22.57 -12.91
C ASP A 532 -22.31 -21.21 -13.60
N MET A 533 -22.21 -20.11 -12.85
CA MET A 533 -22.15 -18.77 -13.43
C MET A 533 -20.90 -18.54 -14.29
N ILE A 534 -19.74 -19.06 -13.86
CA ILE A 534 -18.50 -19.01 -14.66
C ILE A 534 -18.64 -19.85 -15.94
N ARG A 535 -19.31 -21.01 -15.86
CA ARG A 535 -19.51 -21.92 -17.00
C ARG A 535 -20.48 -21.39 -18.06
N ASN A 536 -21.55 -20.74 -17.62
CA ASN A 536 -22.62 -20.25 -18.50
C ASN A 536 -22.31 -18.88 -19.12
N ARG A 537 -21.04 -18.49 -19.16
CA ARG A 537 -20.62 -17.23 -19.78
C ARG A 537 -20.50 -17.43 -21.30
N ASP A 538 -21.50 -16.93 -22.02
CA ASP A 538 -21.46 -16.73 -23.47
C ASP A 538 -20.56 -15.55 -23.87
#